data_AF-A0AAD2E800-F1
#
_entry.id   AF-A0AAD2E800-F1
#
_cell.length_a   1.000
_cell.length_b   1.000
_cell.length_c   1.000
_cell.angle_alpha   90.00
_cell.angle_beta   90.00
_cell.angle_gamma   90.00
#
_symmetry.space_group_name_H-M   'P 1'
#
loop_
_entity.id
_entity.type
_entity.pdbx_description
1 polymer ?
#
loop_
_entity_poly.entity_id
_entity_poly.type
_entity_poly.pdbx_seq_one_letter_code
_entity_poly.pdbx_strand_id
1 'polypeptide(L)'
;MPVSAACYIRGGGFNNVFVIGADALSRYVDWTDRGTCILFGDAAGAVLVQACDSEEDGLFAFDLHSDGERLRHLNTTIKQKETDHLLEKAGLTGSSIGWLLLHQANQRIIDAVATLLEVPSERVISNLANYGNTSAASIPLALDEAVRSGNVQPGHTIAAAGFGAGLTWGSAIIRWG
;
A
#
# COMPACT_ATOMS: atom_id res chain seq x y z
N MET A 1 -6.24 2.40 -2.77
CA MET A 1 -6.29 0.95 -2.40
C MET A 1 -7.49 0.31 -3.10
N PRO A 2 -7.36 -0.89 -3.70
CA PRO A 2 -8.40 -1.52 -4.54
C PRO A 2 -9.60 -2.11 -3.79
N VAL A 3 -9.75 -1.82 -2.49
CA VAL A 3 -10.80 -2.39 -1.64
C VAL A 3 -12.20 -2.12 -2.16
N SER A 4 -12.50 -0.88 -2.58
CA SER A 4 -13.82 -0.55 -3.14
C SER A 4 -14.11 -1.34 -4.42
N ALA A 5 -13.11 -1.53 -5.27
CA ALA A 5 -13.25 -2.34 -6.48
C ALA A 5 -13.55 -3.81 -6.15
N ALA A 6 -12.86 -4.38 -5.15
CA ALA A 6 -13.14 -5.72 -4.68
C ALA A 6 -14.58 -5.87 -4.14
N CYS A 7 -15.11 -4.87 -3.43
CA CYS A 7 -16.51 -4.88 -2.99
C CYS A 7 -17.50 -4.88 -4.16
N TYR A 8 -17.25 -4.10 -5.21
CA TYR A 8 -18.10 -4.07 -6.41
C TYR A 8 -18.08 -5.39 -7.19
N ILE A 9 -16.91 -6.03 -7.27
CA ILE A 9 -16.76 -7.34 -7.92
C ILE A 9 -17.46 -8.43 -7.09
N ARG A 10 -17.21 -8.48 -5.77
CA ARG A 10 -17.88 -9.43 -4.86
C ARG A 10 -19.39 -9.24 -4.79
N GLY A 11 -19.87 -8.00 -4.98
CA GLY A 11 -21.29 -7.69 -5.10
C GLY A 11 -21.94 -8.17 -6.40
N GLY A 12 -21.18 -8.77 -7.33
CA GLY A 12 -21.67 -9.32 -8.59
C GLY A 12 -21.96 -8.26 -9.67
N GLY A 13 -21.58 -7.00 -9.45
CA GLY A 13 -21.90 -5.90 -10.37
C GLY A 13 -20.91 -5.72 -11.52
N PHE A 14 -19.67 -6.17 -11.36
CA PHE A 14 -18.58 -5.94 -12.31
C PHE A 14 -17.59 -7.10 -12.31
N ASN A 15 -17.05 -7.44 -13.48
CA ASN A 15 -16.01 -8.47 -13.61
C ASN A 15 -14.59 -7.88 -13.71
N ASN A 16 -14.48 -6.65 -14.19
CA ASN A 16 -13.21 -5.95 -14.37
C ASN A 16 -13.37 -4.52 -13.90
N VAL A 17 -12.50 -4.07 -13.00
CA VAL A 17 -12.50 -2.71 -12.46
C VAL A 17 -11.09 -2.14 -12.55
N PHE A 18 -10.96 -1.02 -13.24
CA PHE A 18 -9.70 -0.31 -13.35
C PHE A 18 -9.59 0.71 -12.21
N VAL A 19 -8.58 0.55 -11.35
CA VAL A 19 -8.35 1.43 -10.20
C VAL A 19 -7.09 2.24 -10.46
N ILE A 20 -7.24 3.56 -10.47
CA ILE A 20 -6.14 4.50 -10.71
C ILE A 20 -5.87 5.28 -9.42
N GLY A 21 -4.60 5.35 -9.02
CA GLY A 21 -4.10 6.32 -8.06
C GLY A 21 -3.22 7.32 -8.81
N ALA A 22 -3.58 8.59 -8.80
CA ALA A 22 -2.85 9.63 -9.50
C ALA A 22 -2.88 10.92 -8.71
N ASP A 23 -1.72 11.57 -8.58
CA ASP A 23 -1.57 12.85 -7.90
C ASP A 23 -0.51 13.70 -8.61
N ALA A 24 -0.80 15.00 -8.73
CA ALA A 24 0.12 16.01 -9.25
C ALA A 24 0.49 17.00 -8.13
N LEU A 25 1.18 16.49 -7.11
CA LEU A 25 1.50 17.21 -5.87
C LEU A 25 2.41 18.41 -6.09
N SER A 26 3.27 18.38 -7.12
CA SER A 26 4.19 19.49 -7.46
C SER A 26 3.47 20.84 -7.60
N ARG A 27 2.18 20.82 -7.96
CA ARG A 27 1.31 22.00 -8.09
C ARG A 27 0.96 22.66 -6.76
N TYR A 28 1.07 21.93 -5.65
CA TYR A 28 0.69 22.36 -4.30
C TYR A 28 1.90 22.49 -3.36
N VAL A 29 3.10 22.22 -3.86
CA VAL A 29 4.35 22.37 -3.11
C VAL A 29 4.68 23.85 -2.93
N ASP A 30 4.98 24.25 -1.70
CA ASP A 30 5.67 25.51 -1.43
C ASP A 30 7.17 25.34 -1.71
N TRP A 31 7.62 25.87 -2.85
CA TRP A 31 9.01 25.79 -3.28
C TRP A 31 9.98 26.59 -2.40
N THR A 32 9.46 27.45 -1.52
CA THR A 32 10.28 28.19 -0.55
C THR A 32 10.50 27.40 0.75
N ASP A 33 9.65 26.42 1.04
CA ASP A 33 9.82 25.53 2.18
C ASP A 33 10.67 24.31 1.82
N ARG A 34 11.94 24.36 2.23
CA ARG A 34 12.90 23.26 2.07
C ARG A 34 12.42 21.95 2.73
N GLY A 35 11.58 22.03 3.77
CA GLY A 35 11.10 20.85 4.48
C GLY A 35 10.16 19.98 3.65
N THR A 36 9.42 20.57 2.73
CA THR A 36 8.38 19.88 1.93
C THR A 36 8.72 19.80 0.45
N CYS A 37 9.46 20.77 -0.11
CA CYS A 37 9.70 20.83 -1.56
C CYS A 37 10.58 19.70 -2.12
N ILE A 38 11.29 18.98 -1.25
CA ILE A 38 12.09 17.80 -1.62
C ILE A 38 11.32 16.48 -1.47
N LEU A 39 10.12 16.50 -0.90
CA LEU A 39 9.40 15.29 -0.50
C LEU A 39 8.49 14.74 -1.58
N PHE A 40 7.91 15.61 -2.43
CA PHE A 40 6.77 15.25 -3.26
C PHE A 40 7.11 15.18 -4.75
N GLY A 41 6.51 14.20 -5.42
CA GLY A 41 6.56 14.02 -6.86
C GLY A 41 5.18 13.84 -7.47
N ASP A 42 5.12 13.85 -8.79
CA ASP A 42 3.91 13.62 -9.57
C ASP A 42 3.95 12.22 -10.18
N ALA A 43 2.87 11.46 -10.04
CA ALA A 43 2.76 10.16 -10.69
C ALA A 43 1.31 9.72 -10.85
N ALA A 44 1.13 8.71 -11.70
CA ALA A 44 -0.08 7.92 -11.78
C ALA A 44 0.31 6.44 -11.86
N GLY A 45 -0.41 5.61 -11.11
CA GLY A 45 -0.33 4.16 -11.19
C GLY A 45 -1.74 3.58 -11.29
N ALA A 46 -1.87 2.44 -11.95
CA ALA A 46 -3.16 1.80 -12.10
C ALA A 46 -3.04 0.29 -11.93
N VAL A 47 -4.10 -0.32 -11.39
CA VAL A 47 -4.25 -1.76 -11.28
C VAL A 47 -5.57 -2.17 -11.89
N LEU A 48 -5.56 -3.26 -12.66
CA LEU A 48 -6.78 -3.91 -13.13
C LEU A 48 -7.17 -4.96 -12.09
N VAL A 49 -8.31 -4.79 -11.45
CA VAL A 49 -8.87 -5.77 -10.52
C VAL A 49 -9.88 -6.61 -11.29
N GLN A 50 -9.69 -7.92 -11.32
CA GLN A 50 -10.54 -8.84 -12.06
C GLN A 50 -11.22 -9.82 -11.08
N ALA A 51 -12.44 -10.23 -11.42
CA ALA A 51 -13.07 -11.37 -10.77
C ALA A 51 -12.23 -12.62 -11.05
N CYS A 52 -11.94 -13.39 -10.00
CA CYS A 52 -11.22 -14.64 -10.08
C CYS A 52 -12.00 -15.72 -9.31
N ASP A 53 -12.08 -16.92 -9.87
CA ASP A 53 -12.77 -18.07 -9.26
C ASP A 53 -11.82 -18.89 -8.35
N SER A 54 -10.53 -18.55 -8.32
CA SER A 54 -9.51 -19.22 -7.52
C SER A 54 -9.47 -18.68 -6.09
N GLU A 55 -9.54 -19.56 -5.09
CA GLU A 55 -9.26 -19.20 -3.69
C GLU A 55 -7.78 -18.86 -3.45
N GLU A 56 -6.91 -19.13 -4.42
CA GLU A 56 -5.46 -18.92 -4.31
C GLU A 56 -4.97 -17.60 -4.91
N ASP A 57 -5.86 -16.70 -5.35
CA ASP A 57 -5.50 -15.41 -5.94
C ASP A 57 -6.46 -14.29 -5.52
N GLY A 58 -5.92 -13.10 -5.23
CA GLY A 58 -6.70 -11.91 -4.96
C GLY A 58 -6.54 -11.30 -3.56
N LEU A 59 -7.55 -10.51 -3.19
CA LEU A 59 -7.59 -9.74 -1.94
C LEU A 59 -8.15 -10.59 -0.80
N PHE A 60 -7.29 -11.06 0.11
CA PHE A 60 -7.70 -11.92 1.24
C PHE A 60 -8.35 -11.13 2.36
N ALA A 61 -7.65 -10.09 2.84
CA ALA A 61 -8.09 -9.29 3.96
C ALA A 61 -7.74 -7.82 3.71
N PHE A 62 -8.58 -6.92 4.24
CA PHE A 62 -8.29 -5.50 4.26
C PHE A 62 -8.88 -4.87 5.51
N ASP A 63 -8.31 -3.75 5.91
CA ASP A 63 -8.84 -2.91 6.97
C ASP A 63 -8.69 -1.45 6.59
N LEU A 64 -9.73 -0.64 6.84
CA LEU A 64 -9.79 0.76 6.44
C LEU A 64 -10.32 1.58 7.60
N HIS A 65 -9.62 2.67 7.93
CA HIS A 65 -9.93 3.52 9.07
C HIS A 65 -9.73 4.99 8.75
N SER A 66 -10.40 5.84 9.52
CA SER A 66 -10.24 7.30 9.49
C SER A 66 -10.46 7.88 10.87
N ASP A 67 -9.65 8.88 11.24
CA ASP A 67 -9.79 9.62 12.49
C ASP A 67 -9.39 11.10 12.29
N GLY A 68 -10.40 11.99 12.36
CA GLY A 68 -10.24 13.43 12.14
C GLY A 68 -9.63 14.19 13.32
N GLU A 69 -9.57 13.59 14.52
CA GLU A 69 -9.13 14.27 15.74
C GLU A 69 -7.62 14.06 16.00
N ARG A 70 -7.01 13.06 15.35
CA ARG A 70 -5.66 12.57 15.68
C ARG A 70 -4.49 13.24 14.95
N LEU A 71 -4.70 14.39 14.29
CA LEU A 71 -3.62 15.16 13.63
C LEU A 71 -2.38 15.41 14.50
N ARG A 72 -2.52 15.41 15.84
CA ARG A 72 -1.43 15.64 16.81
C ARG A 72 -0.66 14.38 17.23
N HIS A 73 -1.03 13.19 16.73
CA HIS A 73 -0.43 11.90 17.08
C HIS A 73 0.21 11.20 15.88
N LEU A 74 0.82 11.96 14.97
CA LEU A 74 1.57 11.49 13.78
C LEU A 74 2.82 10.62 14.07
N ASN A 75 2.89 9.97 15.24
CA ASN A 75 3.87 8.95 15.54
C ASN A 75 3.28 7.58 15.20
N THR A 76 3.71 7.05 14.06
CA THR A 76 3.68 5.65 13.64
C THR A 76 3.18 4.69 14.71
N THR A 77 1.88 4.42 14.70
CA THR A 77 1.37 3.21 15.33
C THR A 77 0.48 2.53 14.31
N ILE A 78 1.10 1.95 13.26
CA ILE A 78 0.57 0.67 12.80
C ILE A 78 0.72 -0.22 14.02
N LYS A 79 -0.36 -0.38 14.78
CA LYS A 79 -0.31 -1.25 15.96
C LYS A 79 -0.02 -2.63 15.40
N GLN A 80 1.02 -3.28 15.88
CA GLN A 80 1.35 -4.68 15.57
C GLN A 80 0.07 -5.55 15.59
N LYS A 81 -0.79 -5.27 16.57
CA LYS A 81 -2.14 -5.83 16.73
C LYS A 81 -3.07 -5.74 15.51
N GLU A 82 -3.03 -4.66 14.71
CA GLU A 82 -3.84 -4.53 13.48
C GLU A 82 -3.29 -5.41 12.37
N THR A 83 -1.96 -5.52 12.25
CA THR A 83 -1.35 -6.41 11.26
C THR A 83 -1.55 -7.86 11.65
N ASP A 84 -1.39 -8.21 12.93
CA ASP A 84 -1.67 -9.54 13.45
C ASP A 84 -3.13 -9.94 13.22
N HIS A 85 -4.07 -9.02 13.44
CA HIS A 85 -5.49 -9.27 13.21
C HIS A 85 -5.84 -9.45 11.72
N LEU A 86 -5.14 -8.74 10.83
CA LEU A 86 -5.28 -8.90 9.38
C LEU A 86 -4.69 -10.21 8.88
N LEU A 87 -3.53 -10.58 9.41
CA LEU A 87 -2.89 -11.87 9.13
C LEU A 87 -3.79 -13.00 9.64
N GLU A 88 -4.35 -12.88 10.84
CA GLU A 88 -5.33 -13.83 11.38
C GLU A 88 -6.59 -13.93 10.50
N LYS A 89 -7.17 -12.80 10.07
CA LYS A 89 -8.29 -12.77 9.11
C LYS A 89 -7.96 -13.41 7.76
N ALA A 90 -6.70 -13.30 7.33
CA ALA A 90 -6.22 -13.93 6.11
C ALA A 90 -5.82 -15.42 6.32
N GLY A 91 -5.84 -15.94 7.55
CA GLY A 91 -5.35 -17.28 7.87
C GLY A 91 -3.84 -17.44 7.70
N LEU A 92 -3.08 -16.34 7.81
CA LEU A 92 -1.65 -16.25 7.53
C LEU A 92 -0.85 -15.93 8.80
N THR A 93 0.43 -16.30 8.79
CA THR A 93 1.42 -15.90 9.82
C THR A 93 2.37 -14.85 9.26
N GLY A 94 3.02 -14.04 10.11
CA GLY A 94 3.98 -13.02 9.65
C GLY A 94 5.08 -13.56 8.72
N SER A 95 5.50 -14.81 8.93
CA SER A 95 6.48 -15.53 8.09
C SER A 95 6.00 -15.87 6.67
N SER A 96 4.70 -15.78 6.40
CA SER A 96 4.09 -16.07 5.09
C SER A 96 3.96 -14.85 4.18
N ILE A 97 4.34 -13.65 4.67
CA ILE A 97 4.43 -12.43 3.86
C ILE A 97 5.66 -12.55 2.95
N GLY A 98 5.40 -12.60 1.64
CA GLY A 98 6.45 -12.61 0.63
C GLY A 98 7.05 -11.22 0.39
N TRP A 99 6.20 -10.20 0.37
CA TRP A 99 6.59 -8.81 0.11
C TRP A 99 5.85 -7.82 1.00
N LEU A 100 6.56 -6.80 1.47
CA LEU A 100 5.99 -5.64 2.18
C LEU A 100 5.97 -4.43 1.25
N LEU A 101 4.79 -3.88 1.00
CA LEU A 101 4.57 -2.74 0.11
C LEU A 101 3.86 -1.60 0.86
N LEU A 102 4.64 -0.63 1.34
CA LEU A 102 4.09 0.49 2.10
C LEU A 102 3.89 1.74 1.22
N HIS A 103 3.07 2.66 1.71
CA HIS A 103 3.01 4.01 1.16
C HIS A 103 4.39 4.68 1.22
N GLN A 104 4.83 5.22 0.08
CA GLN A 104 6.15 5.78 -0.10
C GLN A 104 6.20 7.23 0.42
N ALA A 105 6.11 7.41 1.75
CA ALA A 105 6.21 8.74 2.36
C ALA A 105 7.61 9.06 2.87
N ASN A 106 8.25 8.10 3.54
CA ASN A 106 9.54 8.28 4.19
C ASN A 106 10.21 6.93 4.43
N GLN A 107 11.47 6.78 4.00
CA GLN A 107 12.20 5.52 4.15
C GLN A 107 12.32 5.08 5.61
N ARG A 108 12.48 6.01 6.56
CA ARG A 108 12.59 5.67 7.99
C ARG A 108 11.31 5.05 8.55
N ILE A 109 10.15 5.48 8.05
CA ILE A 109 8.86 4.88 8.44
C ILE A 109 8.74 3.48 7.86
N ILE A 110 9.14 3.31 6.59
CA ILE A 110 9.15 2.00 5.92
C ILE A 110 10.05 1.02 6.67
N ASP A 111 11.28 1.43 6.99
CA ASP A 111 12.26 0.61 7.70
C ASP A 111 11.80 0.27 9.14
N ALA A 112 11.18 1.23 9.84
CA ALA A 112 10.64 1.01 11.18
C ALA A 112 9.49 -0.01 11.17
N VAL A 113 8.58 0.06 10.19
CA VAL A 113 7.50 -0.91 10.04
C VAL A 113 8.04 -2.27 9.61
N ALA A 114 9.00 -2.33 8.68
CA ALA A 114 9.65 -3.58 8.29
C ALA A 114 10.32 -4.27 9.48
N THR A 115 11.02 -3.50 10.33
CA THR A 115 11.63 -4.01 11.56
C THR A 115 10.59 -4.51 12.55
N LEU A 116 9.49 -3.77 12.74
CA LEU A 116 8.40 -4.16 13.64
C LEU A 116 7.71 -5.46 13.21
N LEU A 117 7.60 -5.69 11.90
CA LEU A 117 6.99 -6.88 11.31
C LEU A 117 7.99 -8.01 11.05
N GLU A 118 9.25 -7.82 11.45
CA GLU A 118 10.35 -8.77 11.23
C GLU A 118 10.51 -9.17 9.75
N VAL A 119 10.21 -8.25 8.83
CA VAL A 119 10.34 -8.47 7.38
C VAL A 119 11.77 -8.08 6.96
N PRO A 120 12.54 -8.99 6.33
CA PRO A 120 13.86 -8.68 5.81
C PRO A 120 13.82 -7.55 4.76
N SER A 121 14.83 -6.69 4.76
CA SER A 121 14.90 -5.51 3.86
C SER A 121 14.77 -5.87 2.38
N GLU A 122 15.25 -7.04 1.96
CA GLU A 122 15.17 -7.54 0.58
C GLU A 122 13.76 -7.88 0.14
N ARG A 123 12.82 -8.03 1.09
CA ARG A 123 11.38 -8.25 0.83
C ARG A 123 10.56 -6.97 0.97
N VAL A 124 11.20 -5.82 1.15
CA VAL A 124 10.54 -4.52 1.24
C VAL A 124 10.63 -3.83 -0.12
N ILE A 125 9.47 -3.54 -0.70
CA ILE A 125 9.38 -2.81 -1.96
C ILE A 125 9.47 -1.31 -1.65
N SER A 126 10.52 -0.66 -2.15
CA SER A 126 10.70 0.79 -2.06
C SER A 126 11.27 1.35 -3.36
N ASN A 127 10.63 2.39 -3.87
CA ASN A 127 11.11 3.22 -4.98
C ASN A 127 11.12 4.71 -4.61
N LEU A 128 10.99 5.03 -3.31
CA LEU A 128 10.97 6.38 -2.77
C LEU A 128 12.18 7.22 -3.24
N ALA A 129 13.35 6.59 -3.37
CA ALA A 129 14.57 7.26 -3.81
C ALA A 129 14.47 7.85 -5.24
N ASN A 130 13.59 7.29 -6.08
CA ASN A 130 13.45 7.69 -7.48
C ASN A 130 12.36 8.76 -7.68
N TYR A 131 11.26 8.68 -6.91
CA TYR A 131 10.05 9.47 -7.16
C TYR A 131 9.60 10.35 -6.00
N GLY A 132 10.19 10.17 -4.81
CA GLY A 132 9.65 10.76 -3.59
C GLY A 132 8.23 10.25 -3.28
N ASN A 133 7.49 11.04 -2.52
CA ASN A 133 6.11 10.76 -2.15
C ASN A 133 5.16 11.21 -3.26
N THR A 134 4.46 10.25 -3.85
CA THR A 134 3.51 10.46 -4.95
C THR A 134 2.06 10.24 -4.50
N SER A 135 1.79 10.38 -3.20
CA SER A 135 0.46 10.24 -2.58
C SER A 135 -0.24 8.95 -3.06
N ALA A 136 -1.42 9.01 -3.68
CA ALA A 136 -2.22 7.85 -4.05
C ALA A 136 -1.56 6.99 -5.13
N ALA A 137 -0.61 7.54 -5.90
CA ALA A 137 0.14 6.82 -6.91
C ALA A 137 1.28 5.96 -6.32
N SER A 138 1.69 6.19 -5.06
CA SER A 138 2.88 5.55 -4.48
C SER A 138 2.83 4.03 -4.49
N ILE A 139 1.73 3.44 -4.01
CA ILE A 139 1.55 1.98 -3.95
C ILE A 139 1.45 1.36 -5.36
N PRO A 140 0.55 1.82 -6.26
CA PRO A 140 0.44 1.20 -7.57
C PRO A 140 1.68 1.40 -8.45
N LEU A 141 2.40 2.53 -8.31
CA LEU A 141 3.67 2.75 -9.01
C LEU A 141 4.74 1.75 -8.55
N ALA A 142 4.94 1.63 -7.23
CA ALA A 142 5.91 0.71 -6.66
C ALA A 142 5.57 -0.76 -6.95
N LEU A 143 4.27 -1.11 -6.97
CA LEU A 143 3.82 -2.44 -7.36
C LEU A 143 4.12 -2.75 -8.83
N ASP A 144 3.80 -1.84 -9.75
CA ASP A 144 4.06 -2.03 -11.18
C ASP A 144 5.56 -2.25 -11.46
N GLU A 145 6.44 -1.45 -10.83
CA GLU A 145 7.89 -1.63 -10.96
C GLU A 145 8.38 -2.98 -10.39
N ALA A 146 7.86 -3.38 -9.23
CA ALA A 146 8.22 -4.65 -8.60
C ALA A 146 7.77 -5.88 -9.42
N VAL A 147 6.63 -5.77 -10.10
CA VAL A 147 6.14 -6.81 -11.01
C VAL A 147 6.96 -6.84 -12.31
N ARG A 148 7.22 -5.68 -12.93
CA ARG A 148 8.00 -5.60 -14.18
C ARG A 148 9.45 -6.03 -14.03
N SER A 149 10.04 -5.82 -12.84
CA SER A 149 11.40 -6.26 -12.53
C SER A 149 11.50 -7.75 -12.22
N GLY A 150 10.37 -8.45 -12.06
CA GLY A 150 10.32 -9.89 -11.74
C GLY A 150 10.53 -10.21 -10.25
N ASN A 151 10.57 -9.20 -9.38
CA ASN A 151 10.65 -9.38 -7.92
C ASN A 151 9.34 -9.98 -7.38
N VAL A 152 8.21 -9.39 -7.78
CA VAL A 152 6.87 -9.92 -7.48
C VAL A 152 6.46 -10.87 -8.60
N GLN A 153 6.05 -12.09 -8.23
CA GLN A 153 5.65 -13.15 -9.14
C GLN A 153 4.31 -13.72 -8.71
N PRO A 154 3.55 -14.35 -9.61
CA PRO A 154 2.32 -15.04 -9.26
C PRO A 154 2.53 -16.04 -8.10
N GLY A 155 1.57 -16.08 -7.17
CA GLY A 155 1.62 -16.84 -5.92
C GLY A 155 2.26 -16.10 -4.75
N HIS A 156 2.98 -14.99 -4.96
CA HIS A 156 3.55 -14.22 -3.86
C HIS A 156 2.48 -13.45 -3.07
N THR A 157 2.56 -13.53 -1.74
CA THR A 157 1.74 -12.73 -0.84
C THR A 157 2.38 -11.37 -0.59
N ILE A 158 1.62 -10.31 -0.81
CA ILE A 158 1.98 -8.90 -0.61
C ILE A 158 1.15 -8.34 0.55
N ALA A 159 1.83 -7.89 1.60
CA ALA A 159 1.23 -7.07 2.64
C ALA A 159 1.38 -5.60 2.24
N ALA A 160 0.27 -4.94 1.95
CA ALA A 160 0.27 -3.55 1.54
C ALA A 160 -0.41 -2.66 2.58
N ALA A 161 0.18 -1.50 2.89
CA ALA A 161 -0.44 -0.55 3.82
C ALA A 161 -0.08 0.89 3.48
N GLY A 162 -0.99 1.82 3.78
CA GLY A 162 -0.78 3.24 3.57
C GLY A 162 -1.51 4.10 4.59
N PHE A 163 -1.00 5.32 4.76
CA PHE A 163 -1.61 6.34 5.60
C PHE A 163 -1.58 7.69 4.87
N GLY A 164 -2.56 8.52 5.12
CA GLY A 164 -2.73 9.82 4.47
C GLY A 164 -3.34 10.86 5.42
N ALA A 165 -3.27 12.13 5.01
CA ALA A 165 -3.94 13.21 5.71
C ALA A 165 -5.46 12.96 5.79
N GLY A 166 -6.07 13.33 6.91
CA GLY A 166 -7.46 12.99 7.23
C GLY A 166 -7.73 12.89 8.73
N LEU A 167 -7.03 12.08 9.53
CA LEU A 167 -6.10 11.01 9.14
C LEU A 167 -6.87 9.82 8.56
N THR A 168 -6.36 9.23 7.50
CA THR A 168 -6.89 7.98 6.91
C THR A 168 -5.78 6.95 6.84
N TRP A 169 -6.08 5.69 7.09
CA TRP A 169 -5.14 4.61 6.88
C TRP A 169 -5.86 3.34 6.43
N GLY A 170 -5.10 2.48 5.77
CA GLY A 170 -5.62 1.23 5.28
C GLY A 170 -4.53 0.23 5.00
N SER A 171 -4.90 -1.02 5.08
CA SER A 171 -4.02 -2.17 4.84
C SER A 171 -4.77 -3.25 4.10
N ALA A 172 -4.03 -4.05 3.33
CA ALA A 172 -4.55 -5.14 2.55
C ALA A 172 -3.50 -6.26 2.46
N ILE A 173 -3.98 -7.49 2.52
CA ILE A 173 -3.21 -8.68 2.19
C ILE A 173 -3.70 -9.17 0.83
N ILE A 174 -2.79 -9.18 -0.13
CA ILE A 174 -3.05 -9.54 -1.52
C ILE A 174 -2.14 -10.71 -1.85
N ARG A 175 -2.64 -11.69 -2.61
CA ARG A 175 -1.77 -12.60 -3.34
C ARG A 175 -1.81 -12.23 -4.80
N TRP A 176 -0.64 -12.17 -5.41
CA TRP A 176 -0.47 -11.77 -6.78
C TRP A 176 -0.72 -12.96 -7.71
N GLY A 177 -1.41 -12.75 -8.84
CA GLY A 177 -1.80 -13.78 -9.81
C GLY A 177 -1.78 -13.28 -11.24
#